data_AF-A0A843AXP9-F1
#
_entry.id   AF-A0A843AXP9-F1
#
_cell.length_a   1.000
_cell.length_b   1.000
_cell.length_c   1.000
_cell.angle_alpha   90.00
_cell.angle_beta   90.00
_cell.angle_gamma   90.00
#
_symmetry.space_group_name_H-M   'P 1'
#
loop_
_entity.id
_entity.type
_entity.pdbx_description
1 polymer ?
#
loop_
_entity_poly.entity_id
_entity_poly.type
_entity_poly.pdbx_seq_one_letter_code
_entity_poly.pdbx_strand_id
1 'polypeptide(L)' 'MSCWIWFNSILEEAGVKITPENRDRIDDVLHGYIESRSQAGRCSAEPEVAAGQISTNPMMRSELISRVREAAAGANREAV' A
#
# COMPACT_ATOMS: atom_id res chain seq x y z
N MET A 1 9.20 -10.20 6.22
CA MET A 1 7.75 -10.11 6.51
C MET A 1 7.12 -9.30 5.40
N SER A 2 5.96 -9.70 4.91
CA SER A 2 5.26 -8.95 3.86
C SER A 2 4.75 -7.61 4.41
N CYS A 3 4.92 -6.54 3.64
CA CYS A 3 4.48 -5.19 3.97
C CYS A 3 2.98 -5.15 4.26
N TRP A 4 2.16 -5.88 3.50
CA TRP A 4 0.69 -5.83 3.63
C TRP A 4 0.16 -6.11 5.05
N ILE A 5 0.89 -6.87 5.87
CA ILE A 5 0.51 -7.16 7.26
C ILE A 5 0.38 -5.87 8.08
N TRP A 6 1.32 -4.94 7.92
CA TRP A 6 1.35 -3.67 8.65
C TRP A 6 0.35 -2.65 8.10
N PHE A 7 -0.08 -2.84 6.85
CA PHE A 7 -0.97 -1.93 6.15
C PHE A 7 -2.43 -2.41 6.13
N ASN A 8 -2.77 -3.45 6.90
CA ASN A 8 -4.11 -4.06 6.89
C ASN A 8 -5.24 -3.04 7.03
N SER A 9 -5.14 -2.09 7.96
CA SER A 9 -6.18 -1.06 8.15
C SER A 9 -6.36 -0.15 6.92
N ILE A 10 -5.29 0.16 6.20
CA ILE A 10 -5.34 0.95 4.96
C ILE A 10 -5.97 0.12 3.84
N LEU A 11 -5.65 -1.18 3.77
CA LEU A 11 -6.23 -2.11 2.81
C LEU A 11 -7.73 -2.31 3.03
N GLU A 12 -8.16 -2.42 4.29
CA GLU A 12 -9.58 -2.52 4.68
C GLU A 12 -10.34 -1.24 4.29
N GLU A 13 -9.78 -0.06 4.55
CA GLU A 13 -10.36 1.22 4.13
C GLU A 13 -10.39 1.39 2.60
N ALA A 14 -9.38 0.87 1.92
CA ALA A 14 -9.36 0.80 0.48
C ALA A 14 -10.45 -0.13 -0.08
N GLY A 15 -11.09 -0.97 0.75
CA GLY A 15 -12.02 -1.99 0.32
C GLY A 15 -11.32 -3.14 -0.42
N VAL A 16 -10.02 -3.30 -0.20
CA VAL A 16 -9.17 -4.28 -0.88
C VAL A 16 -9.04 -5.51 0.00
N LYS A 17 -9.58 -6.63 -0.49
CA LYS A 17 -9.39 -7.92 0.17
C LYS A 17 -8.10 -8.57 -0.34
N ILE A 18 -7.19 -8.89 0.58
CA ILE A 18 -5.99 -9.66 0.25
C ILE A 18 -6.36 -11.10 -0.06
N THR A 19 -5.99 -11.56 -1.25
CA THR A 19 -6.09 -12.94 -1.72
C THR A 19 -4.70 -13.44 -2.12
N PRO A 20 -4.47 -14.75 -2.20
CA PRO A 20 -3.18 -15.29 -2.66
C PRO A 20 -2.74 -14.78 -4.03
N GLU A 21 -3.68 -14.41 -4.90
CA GLU A 21 -3.43 -13.95 -6.27
C GLU A 21 -3.03 -12.48 -6.34
N ASN A 22 -3.52 -11.65 -5.42
CA ASN A 22 -3.24 -10.21 -5.41
C ASN A 22 -2.22 -9.78 -4.35
N ARG A 23 -1.92 -10.65 -3.37
CA ARG A 23 -1.05 -10.31 -2.24
C ARG A 23 0.33 -9.84 -2.69
N ASP A 24 0.92 -10.49 -3.69
CA ASP A 24 2.30 -10.21 -4.10
C ASP A 24 2.36 -8.85 -4.82
N ARG A 25 1.38 -8.59 -5.69
CA ARG A 25 1.20 -7.28 -6.33
C ARG A 25 0.95 -6.16 -5.33
N ILE A 26 0.12 -6.41 -4.30
CA ILE A 26 -0.15 -5.41 -3.26
C ILE A 26 1.12 -5.17 -2.43
N ASP A 27 1.87 -6.22 -2.12
CA ASP A 27 3.13 -6.10 -1.39
C ASP A 27 4.15 -5.26 -2.18
N ASP A 28 4.27 -5.47 -3.49
CA ASP A 28 5.15 -4.69 -4.37
C ASP A 28 4.77 -3.21 -4.39
N VAL A 29 3.47 -2.90 -4.45
CA VAL A 29 2.97 -1.52 -4.43
C VAL A 29 3.25 -0.85 -3.09
N LEU A 30 3.04 -1.56 -1.98
CA LEU A 30 3.36 -1.06 -0.64
C LEU A 30 4.86 -0.83 -0.50
N HIS A 31 5.68 -1.81 -0.91
CA HIS A 31 7.13 -1.74 -0.83
C HIS A 31 7.68 -0.57 -1.64
N GLY A 32 7.27 -0.44 -2.91
CA GLY A 32 7.71 0.67 -3.77
C GLY A 32 7.22 2.04 -3.28
N TYR A 33 6.03 2.10 -2.66
CA TYR A 33 5.55 3.33 -2.05
C TYR A 33 6.40 3.75 -0.85
N ILE A 34 6.69 2.81 0.06
CA ILE A 34 7.52 3.05 1.25
C ILE A 34 8.93 3.44 0.83
N GLU A 35 9.52 2.71 -0.11
CA GLU A 35 10.86 3.00 -0.62
C GLU A 35 10.93 4.43 -1.20
N SER A 36 10.00 4.78 -2.09
CA SER A 36 9.94 6.12 -2.70
C SER A 36 9.74 7.23 -1.65
N ARG A 37 8.83 7.01 -0.69
CA ARG A 37 8.56 7.99 0.36
C ARG A 37 9.70 8.10 1.36
N SER A 38 10.40 7.01 1.63
CA SER A 38 11.56 6.99 2.51
C SER A 38 12.76 7.68 1.88
N GLN A 39 13.05 7.42 0.60
CA GLN A 39 14.09 8.14 -0.14
C GLN A 39 13.84 9.65 -0.19
N ALA A 40 12.56 10.06 -0.23
CA ALA A 40 12.16 11.46 -0.15
C ALA A 40 12.16 12.05 1.29
N GLY A 41 12.57 11.28 2.31
CA GLY A 41 12.59 11.70 3.71
C GLY A 41 11.20 11.91 4.33
N ARG A 42 10.14 11.32 3.73
CA ARG A 42 8.74 11.50 4.16
C ARG A 42 8.27 10.44 5.16
N CYS A 43 8.88 9.26 5.18
CA CYS A 43 8.65 8.22 6.17
C CYS A 43 9.89 7.33 6.37
N SER A 44 9.84 6.42 7.36
CA SER A 44 10.87 5.39 7.53
C SER A 44 10.86 4.41 6.35
N ALA A 45 11.99 3.74 6.12
CA ALA A 45 12.10 2.60 5.20
C ALA A 45 11.52 1.32 5.83
N GLU A 46 11.37 1.29 7.15
CA GLU A 46 10.82 0.15 7.89
C GLU A 46 9.29 0.12 7.74
N PRO A 47 8.71 -0.98 7.22
CA PRO A 47 7.28 -1.03 6.89
C PRO A 47 6.35 -0.80 8.08
N GLU A 48 6.70 -1.30 9.26
CA GLU A 48 5.92 -1.11 10.50
C GLU A 48 5.87 0.38 10.90
N VAL A 49 7.03 1.04 10.93
CA VAL A 49 7.16 2.46 11.28
C VAL A 49 6.49 3.33 10.21
N ALA A 50 6.71 3.00 8.93
CA ALA A 50 6.09 3.67 7.81
C ALA A 50 4.56 3.57 7.86
N ALA A 51 4.01 2.40 8.17
CA ALA A 51 2.57 2.19 8.29
C ALA A 51 1.96 3.12 9.36
N GLY A 52 2.60 3.26 10.52
CA GLY A 52 2.19 4.22 11.55
C GLY A 52 2.23 5.67 11.06
N GLN A 53 3.34 6.09 10.46
CA GLN A 53 3.50 7.45 9.93
C GLN A 53 2.51 7.78 8.81
N ILE A 54 2.30 6.84 7.89
CA ILE A 54 1.36 6.98 6.78
C ILE A 54 -0.07 7.03 7.29
N SER A 55 -0.44 6.18 8.25
CA SER A 55 -1.79 6.18 8.85
C SER A 55 -2.12 7.49 9.55
N THR A 56 -1.13 8.15 10.18
CA THR A 56 -1.30 9.46 10.83
C THR A 56 -1.25 10.65 9.87
N ASN A 57 -0.81 10.46 8.62
CA ASN A 57 -0.71 11.51 7.62
C ASN A 57 -1.84 11.38 6.58
N PRO A 58 -2.87 12.25 6.62
CA PRO A 58 -4.04 12.13 5.74
C PRO A 58 -3.71 12.12 4.24
N MET A 59 -2.72 12.91 3.82
CA MET A 59 -2.31 12.95 2.41
C MET A 59 -1.64 11.64 1.99
N MET A 60 -0.69 11.13 2.78
CA MET A 60 0.01 9.89 2.44
C MET A 60 -0.91 8.68 2.50
N ARG A 61 -1.85 8.66 3.47
CA ARG A 61 -2.89 7.65 3.59
C ARG A 61 -3.79 7.62 2.35
N SER A 62 -4.35 8.78 1.97
CA SER A 62 -5.24 8.88 0.81
C SER A 62 -4.55 8.47 -0.49
N GLU A 63 -3.29 8.88 -0.67
CA GLU A 63 -2.50 8.49 -1.85
C GLU A 63 -2.26 6.98 -1.90
N LEU A 64 -1.89 6.37 -0.77
CA LEU A 64 -1.66 4.93 -0.71
C LEU A 64 -2.94 4.15 -0.98
N ILE A 65 -4.08 4.59 -0.45
CA ILE A 65 -5.39 4.00 -0.73
C ILE A 65 -5.69 4.00 -2.24
N SER A 66 -5.44 5.11 -2.95
CA SER A 66 -5.64 5.17 -4.40
C SER A 66 -4.79 4.13 -5.12
N ARG A 67 -3.49 4.07 -4.80
CA ARG A 67 -2.55 3.15 -5.45
C ARG A 67 -2.90 1.69 -5.21
N VAL A 68 -3.27 1.32 -3.98
CA VAL A 68 -3.67 -0.06 -3.67
C VAL A 68 -4.99 -0.40 -4.36
N ARG A 69 -5.96 0.53 -4.40
CA ARG A 69 -7.22 0.31 -5.16
C ARG A 69 -6.95 0.07 -6.64
N GLU A 70 -6.08 0.86 -7.24
CA GLU A 70 -5.68 0.71 -8.64
C GLU A 70 -4.96 -0.62 -8.88
N ALA A 71 -4.10 -1.05 -7.96
CA ALA A 71 -3.43 -2.33 -8.02
C ALA A 71 -4.40 -3.51 -7.90
N ALA A 72 -5.36 -3.43 -6.98
CA ALA A 72 -6.40 -4.44 -6.81
C ALA A 72 -7.39 -4.47 -7.98
N ALA A 73 -7.79 -3.32 -8.50
CA ALA A 73 -8.71 -3.19 -9.64
C ALA A 73 -8.03 -3.53 -10.98
N GLY A 74 -6.73 -3.27 -11.11
CA GLY A 74 -5.94 -3.61 -12.28
C GLY A 74 -5.71 -5.11 -12.46
N ALA A 75 -6.19 -5.98 -11.57
CA ALA A 75 -6.36 -7.41 -11.84
C ALA A 75 -7.57 -7.69 -12.77
N ASN A 76 -8.46 -6.72 -12.96
CA ASN A 76 -9.63 -6.80 -13.85
C ASN A 76 -9.49 -5.91 -15.11
N ARG A 77 -8.31 -5.33 -15.39
CA ARG A 77 -8.15 -4.29 -16.41
C ARG A 77 -7.13 -4.62 -17.51
N GLU A 78 -6.91 -5.90 -17.81
CA GLU A 78 -6.44 -6.35 -19.12
C GLU A 78 -7.64 -6.64 -20.03
N ALA A 79 -8.47 -5.62 -20.32
CA ALA A 79 -9.48 -5.64 -21.39
C ALA A 79 -10.14 -4.26 -21.52
N VAL A 80 -9.46 -3.31 -22.18
CA VAL A 80 -10.09 -2.28 -23.03
C VAL A 80 -9.04 -1.64 -23.92
#